data_AF-A0A850H353-F1
#
_entry.id   AF-A0A850H353-F1
#
_cell.length_a   1.000
_cell.length_b   1.000
_cell.length_c   1.000
_cell.angle_alpha   90.00
_cell.angle_beta   90.00
_cell.angle_gamma   90.00
#
_symmetry.space_group_name_H-M   'P 1'
#
loop_
_entity.id
_entity.type
_entity.pdbx_description
1 polymer ?
#
loop_
_entity_poly.entity_id
_entity_poly.type
_entity_poly.pdbx_seq_one_letter_code
_entity_poly.pdbx_strand_id
1 'polypeptide(L)'
;MTVPLHEEGRGRSVATLPAEPSLTGFDFSDLQTFRSVPTGQNFDVVAMHGLVIVFDRLAIHQGFIAGKLYVRESQRPHGAMPWSSWLDTERQYGDRAGPTGPLRTRREVVHYISHPATGGPSLRLPCGHIDGPYKDHAFGRDLIGKVIGVYQPGRQS
;
A
#
# COMPACT_ATOMS: atom_id res chain seq x y z
N MET A 1 -34.17 26.71 34.29
CA MET A 1 -32.75 26.39 34.50
C MET A 1 -32.32 25.55 33.31
N THR A 2 -31.50 26.12 32.44
CA THR A 2 -31.15 25.57 31.12
C THR A 2 -29.65 25.33 31.12
N VAL A 3 -29.23 24.09 30.87
CA VAL A 3 -27.80 23.73 30.79
C VAL A 3 -27.35 23.93 29.34
N PRO A 4 -26.25 24.67 29.06
CA PRO A 4 -25.71 24.72 27.72
C PRO A 4 -24.78 23.52 27.45
N LEU A 5 -24.98 22.91 26.29
CA LEU A 5 -24.07 21.95 25.66
C LEU A 5 -22.80 22.68 25.22
N HIS A 6 -21.64 22.28 25.75
CA HIS A 6 -20.35 22.70 25.21
C HIS A 6 -19.92 21.69 24.13
N GLU A 7 -20.11 22.09 22.87
CA GLU A 7 -19.34 21.57 21.75
C GLU A 7 -17.94 22.18 21.83
N GLU A 8 -16.91 21.34 21.94
CA GLU A 8 -15.55 21.77 21.60
C GLU A 8 -14.91 20.79 20.62
N GLY A 9 -14.79 21.28 19.39
CA GLY A 9 -13.52 21.31 18.68
C GLY A 9 -12.96 19.98 18.21
N ARG A 10 -13.41 19.53 17.04
CA ARG A 10 -12.63 18.65 16.15
C ARG A 10 -11.34 19.36 15.74
N GLY A 11 -10.30 19.28 16.57
CA GLY A 11 -8.93 19.61 16.19
C GLY A 11 -8.39 18.55 15.23
N ARG A 12 -8.48 18.81 13.92
CA ARG A 12 -7.65 18.11 12.93
C ARG A 12 -6.20 18.52 13.19
N SER A 13 -5.50 17.75 14.02
CA SER A 13 -4.05 17.86 14.17
C SER A 13 -3.39 17.27 12.92
N VAL A 14 -2.93 18.14 12.03
CA VAL A 14 -2.09 17.76 10.89
C VAL A 14 -0.71 17.44 11.46
N ALA A 15 -0.47 16.18 11.78
CA ALA A 15 0.84 15.71 12.19
C ALA A 15 1.79 15.84 10.99
N THR A 16 2.72 16.80 11.07
CA THR A 16 3.85 16.89 10.13
C THR A 16 4.71 15.64 10.31
N LEU A 17 4.64 14.73 9.34
CA LEU A 17 5.47 13.54 9.28
C LEU A 17 6.95 13.95 9.22
N PRO A 18 7.85 13.29 9.97
CA PRO A 18 9.30 13.52 9.82
C PRO A 18 9.72 13.17 8.38
N ALA A 19 10.65 13.96 7.84
CA ALA A 19 11.14 13.97 6.45
C ALA A 19 10.91 12.64 5.70
N GLU A 20 10.00 12.71 4.71
CA GLU A 20 9.48 11.58 3.96
C GLU A 20 10.60 10.71 3.36
N PRO A 21 10.69 9.43 3.72
CA PRO A 21 11.18 8.44 2.77
C PRO A 21 10.22 8.43 1.57
N SER A 22 10.67 9.04 0.49
CA SER A 22 9.82 9.53 -0.59
C SER A 22 9.14 8.40 -1.37
N LEU A 23 7.88 8.12 -1.03
CA LEU A 23 6.90 7.61 -1.98
C LEU A 23 6.50 8.78 -2.91
N THR A 24 7.47 9.27 -3.71
CA THR A 24 7.31 10.46 -4.55
C THR A 24 6.03 10.35 -5.39
N GLY A 25 5.10 11.26 -5.14
CA GLY A 25 3.87 11.38 -5.93
C GLY A 25 2.67 10.58 -5.41
N PHE A 26 2.75 9.91 -4.26
CA PHE A 26 1.56 9.39 -3.56
C PHE A 26 1.00 10.43 -2.61
N ASP A 27 -0.32 10.56 -2.60
CA ASP A 27 -1.02 11.45 -1.69
C ASP A 27 -1.41 10.68 -0.43
N PHE A 28 -0.85 11.09 0.70
CA PHE A 28 -1.11 10.51 2.02
C PHE A 28 -2.02 11.40 2.88
N SER A 29 -2.56 12.50 2.35
CA SER A 29 -3.34 13.48 3.11
C SER A 29 -4.58 12.88 3.80
N ASP A 30 -5.16 11.84 3.20
CA ASP A 30 -6.32 11.12 3.72
C ASP A 30 -5.98 10.01 4.73
N LEU A 31 -4.70 9.78 5.04
CA LEU A 31 -4.28 8.69 5.91
C LEU A 31 -4.39 9.04 7.39
N GLN A 32 -4.95 8.12 8.16
CA GLN A 32 -4.96 8.22 9.61
C GLN A 32 -3.57 7.94 10.17
N THR A 33 -3.16 8.68 11.20
CA THR A 33 -1.97 8.33 11.99
C THR A 33 -2.37 7.46 13.17
N PHE A 34 -1.73 6.29 13.29
CA PHE A 34 -1.96 5.32 14.35
C PHE A 34 -0.81 5.32 15.35
N ARG A 35 -1.13 5.42 16.66
CA ARG A 35 -0.15 5.29 17.76
C ARG A 35 0.03 3.85 18.23
N SER A 36 -0.92 2.99 17.89
CA SER A 36 -0.90 1.54 18.07
C SER A 36 -1.50 0.90 16.81
N VAL A 37 -1.04 -0.29 16.45
CA VAL A 37 -1.67 -1.05 15.36
C VAL A 37 -3.09 -1.41 15.82
N PRO A 38 -4.14 -1.10 15.03
CA PRO A 38 -5.52 -1.44 15.38
C PRO A 38 -5.66 -2.92 15.74
N THR A 39 -6.34 -3.19 16.84
CA THR A 39 -6.61 -4.56 17.29
C THR A 39 -7.86 -5.10 16.60
N GLY A 40 -7.70 -6.13 15.77
CA GLY A 40 -8.79 -6.81 15.06
C GLY A 40 -8.22 -7.75 14.00
N GLN A 41 -8.94 -8.84 13.67
CA GLN A 41 -8.43 -9.87 12.74
C GLN A 41 -8.22 -9.38 11.30
N ASN A 42 -8.71 -8.19 10.97
CA ASN A 42 -8.75 -7.66 9.60
C ASN A 42 -7.64 -6.64 9.32
N PHE A 43 -6.89 -6.22 10.33
CA PHE A 43 -5.82 -5.24 10.16
C PHE A 43 -4.47 -5.93 10.13
N ASP A 44 -3.60 -5.47 9.24
CA ASP A 44 -2.22 -5.91 9.14
C ASP A 44 -1.33 -4.72 8.77
N VAL A 45 -0.01 -4.92 8.84
CA VAL A 45 0.99 -3.89 8.58
C VAL A 45 1.99 -4.31 7.51
N VAL A 46 2.52 -3.32 6.82
CA VAL A 46 3.68 -3.48 5.92
C VAL A 46 4.67 -2.36 6.15
N ALA A 47 5.92 -2.72 6.41
CA ALA A 47 7.02 -1.75 6.47
C ALA A 47 7.49 -1.42 5.05
N MET A 48 7.54 -0.15 4.70
CA MET A 48 7.87 0.28 3.35
C MET A 48 8.40 1.69 3.35
N HIS A 49 9.58 1.89 2.73
CA HIS A 49 10.25 3.17 2.66
C HIS A 49 10.21 3.86 4.03
N GLY A 50 10.79 3.30 5.08
CA GLY A 50 10.84 3.94 6.42
C GLY A 50 9.49 4.20 7.13
N LEU A 51 8.35 3.86 6.53
CA LEU A 51 7.01 3.95 7.12
C LEU A 51 6.50 2.56 7.47
N VAL A 52 5.61 2.49 8.46
CA VAL A 52 4.81 1.30 8.73
C VAL A 52 3.39 1.61 8.32
N ILE A 53 2.93 1.01 7.23
CA ILE A 53 1.60 1.24 6.68
C ILE A 53 0.63 0.26 7.32
N VAL A 54 -0.52 0.76 7.76
CA VAL A 54 -1.63 -0.03 8.29
C VAL A 54 -2.66 -0.21 7.19
N PHE A 55 -3.12 -1.43 6.97
CA PHE A 55 -4.13 -1.74 5.96
C PHE A 55 -5.24 -2.65 6.48
N ASP A 56 -6.42 -2.51 5.89
CA ASP A 56 -7.61 -3.34 6.13
C ASP A 56 -7.69 -4.41 5.03
N ARG A 57 -7.60 -5.68 5.43
CA ARG A 57 -7.64 -6.87 4.57
C ARG A 57 -9.03 -7.14 4.01
N LEU A 58 -10.11 -6.77 4.70
CA LEU A 58 -11.46 -7.04 4.21
C LEU A 58 -11.95 -5.98 3.22
N ALA A 59 -11.33 -4.80 3.20
CA ALA A 59 -11.72 -3.70 2.33
C ALA A 59 -11.68 -4.07 0.83
N ILE A 60 -10.84 -5.02 0.41
CA ILE A 60 -10.80 -5.48 -0.99
C ILE A 60 -12.08 -6.23 -1.41
N HIS A 61 -12.81 -6.83 -0.47
CA HIS A 61 -14.07 -7.51 -0.74
C HIS A 61 -15.26 -6.55 -0.86
N GLN A 62 -15.07 -5.29 -0.48
CA GLN A 62 -16.08 -4.23 -0.56
C GLN A 62 -15.98 -3.42 -1.87
N GLY A 63 -15.02 -3.78 -2.73
CA GLY A 63 -14.75 -3.08 -3.99
C GLY A 63 -13.61 -2.07 -3.89
N PHE A 64 -13.19 -1.57 -5.05
CA PHE A 64 -12.06 -0.68 -5.19
C PHE A 64 -12.50 0.77 -5.41
N ILE A 65 -11.86 1.70 -4.70
CA ILE A 65 -12.16 3.13 -4.76
C ILE A 65 -10.98 3.81 -5.44
N ALA A 66 -11.21 4.38 -6.62
CA ALA A 66 -10.19 5.13 -7.34
C ALA A 66 -9.68 6.30 -6.48
N GLY A 67 -8.39 6.60 -6.57
CA GLY A 67 -7.76 7.60 -5.72
C GLY A 67 -7.26 7.06 -4.38
N LYS A 68 -7.47 5.77 -4.06
CA LYS A 68 -7.04 5.16 -2.80
C LYS A 68 -5.83 4.25 -2.96
N LEU A 69 -5.11 4.12 -1.85
CA LEU A 69 -3.91 3.30 -1.75
C LEU A 69 -4.28 1.89 -1.30
N TYR A 70 -3.60 0.90 -1.88
CA TYR A 70 -3.77 -0.51 -1.61
C TYR A 70 -2.41 -1.17 -1.41
N VAL A 71 -2.39 -2.27 -0.68
CA VAL A 71 -1.22 -3.13 -0.55
C VAL A 71 -1.34 -4.26 -1.56
N ARG A 72 -0.36 -4.35 -2.44
CA ARG A 72 -0.18 -5.46 -3.38
C ARG A 72 0.81 -6.46 -2.79
N GLU A 73 0.48 -7.75 -2.84
CA GLU A 73 1.40 -8.84 -2.56
C GLU A 73 1.70 -9.61 -3.84
N SER A 74 2.97 -9.64 -4.23
CA SER A 74 3.44 -10.40 -5.38
C SER A 74 4.44 -11.45 -4.94
N GLN A 75 4.40 -12.61 -5.55
CA GLN A 75 5.42 -13.65 -5.36
C GLN A 75 6.50 -13.50 -6.43
N ARG A 76 7.77 -13.65 -6.03
CA ARG A 76 8.88 -13.82 -6.96
C ARG A 76 9.52 -15.20 -6.79
N PRO A 77 9.65 -16.00 -7.86
CA PRO A 77 9.05 -15.81 -9.20
C PRO A 77 7.51 -15.83 -9.18
N HIS A 78 6.89 -15.22 -10.19
CA HIS A 78 5.43 -15.36 -10.39
C HIS A 78 5.09 -16.82 -10.72
N GLY A 79 3.91 -17.28 -10.30
CA GLY A 79 3.41 -18.61 -10.70
C GLY A 79 3.41 -18.75 -12.23
N ALA A 80 3.83 -19.92 -12.72
CA ALA A 80 4.02 -20.23 -14.14
C ALA A 80 5.10 -19.40 -14.89
N MET A 81 5.93 -18.62 -14.18
CA MET A 81 7.11 -17.99 -14.79
C MET A 81 8.11 -19.09 -15.22
N PRO A 82 8.56 -19.10 -16.48
CA PRO A 82 9.62 -20.01 -16.92
C PRO A 82 10.89 -19.78 -16.12
N TRP A 83 11.60 -20.87 -15.78
CA TRP A 83 12.87 -20.81 -15.05
C TRP A 83 13.90 -19.88 -15.71
N SER A 84 13.96 -19.87 -17.05
CA SER A 84 14.82 -18.97 -17.82
C SER A 84 14.49 -17.49 -17.61
N SER A 85 13.21 -17.11 -17.65
CA SER A 85 12.76 -15.74 -17.42
C SER A 85 13.03 -15.27 -15.99
N TRP A 86 12.92 -16.17 -15.02
CA TRP A 86 13.32 -15.89 -13.65
C TRP A 86 14.83 -15.66 -13.54
N LEU A 87 15.67 -16.54 -14.13
CA LEU A 87 17.12 -16.36 -14.15
C LEU A 87 17.55 -15.04 -14.82
N ASP A 88 16.90 -14.64 -15.91
CA ASP A 88 17.20 -13.38 -16.59
C ASP A 88 16.80 -12.17 -15.73
N THR A 89 15.71 -12.27 -14.98
CA THR A 89 15.30 -11.25 -14.01
C THR A 89 16.30 -11.18 -12.84
N GLU A 90 16.71 -12.30 -12.27
CA GLU A 90 17.73 -12.32 -11.21
C GLU A 90 19.05 -11.69 -11.69
N ARG A 91 19.46 -11.93 -12.96
CA ARG A 91 20.64 -11.31 -13.57
C ARG A 91 20.51 -9.79 -13.74
N GLN A 92 19.30 -9.28 -14.02
CA GLN A 92 19.06 -7.85 -14.19
C GLN A 92 19.04 -7.08 -12.86
N TYR A 93 18.65 -7.74 -11.76
CA TYR A 93 18.42 -7.10 -10.46
C TYR A 93 19.40 -7.53 -9.36
N GLY A 94 20.39 -8.39 -9.67
CA GLY A 94 21.35 -8.88 -8.68
C GLY A 94 22.70 -9.29 -9.26
N ASP A 95 23.76 -8.80 -8.63
CA ASP A 95 25.19 -9.11 -8.82
C ASP A 95 25.58 -10.60 -8.60
N ARG A 96 24.62 -11.55 -8.53
CA ARG A 96 24.91 -12.96 -8.22
C ARG A 96 23.94 -13.93 -8.90
N ALA A 97 24.48 -15.04 -9.41
CA ALA A 97 23.75 -16.12 -10.05
C ALA A 97 23.18 -17.12 -9.01
N GLY A 98 21.91 -16.96 -8.62
CA GLY A 98 21.14 -18.02 -7.94
C GLY A 98 20.14 -17.56 -6.87
N PRO A 99 19.14 -18.40 -6.50
CA PRO A 99 18.14 -18.05 -5.50
C PRO A 99 18.77 -18.06 -4.10
N THR A 100 18.67 -16.94 -3.38
CA THR A 100 19.30 -16.78 -2.05
C THR A 100 18.39 -17.16 -0.87
N GLY A 101 17.16 -17.67 -1.10
CA GLY A 101 16.25 -18.02 -0.01
C GLY A 101 14.86 -18.50 -0.47
N PRO A 102 13.95 -18.78 0.48
CA PRO A 102 12.58 -19.20 0.19
C PRO A 102 11.82 -18.16 -0.66
N LEU A 103 10.76 -18.61 -1.35
CA LEU A 103 9.86 -17.79 -2.18
C LEU A 103 9.61 -16.42 -1.54
N ARG A 104 10.13 -15.36 -2.17
CA ARG A 104 10.02 -14.01 -1.62
C ARG A 104 8.66 -13.45 -2.00
N THR A 105 7.77 -13.31 -1.02
CA THR A 105 6.61 -12.43 -1.15
C THR A 105 7.08 -10.99 -0.99
N ARG A 106 6.81 -10.16 -1.99
CA ARG A 106 7.05 -8.73 -1.95
C ARG A 106 5.72 -8.03 -1.76
N ARG A 107 5.65 -7.23 -0.70
CA ARG A 107 4.54 -6.30 -0.48
C ARG A 107 4.95 -4.91 -0.95
N GLU A 108 4.10 -4.24 -1.71
CA GLU A 108 4.28 -2.85 -2.12
C GLU A 108 2.96 -2.07 -2.05
N VAL A 109 3.03 -0.77 -1.76
CA VAL A 109 1.86 0.12 -1.76
C VAL A 109 1.68 0.62 -3.18
N VAL A 110 0.45 0.56 -3.66
CA VAL A 110 0.06 0.99 -5.00
C VAL A 110 -1.14 1.92 -4.92
N HIS A 111 -1.25 2.81 -5.89
CA HIS A 111 -2.38 3.72 -6.01
C HIS A 111 -3.33 3.21 -7.08
N TYR A 112 -4.58 2.91 -6.69
CA TYR A 112 -5.61 2.59 -7.67
C TYR A 112 -6.04 3.86 -8.42
N ILE A 113 -5.82 3.86 -9.73
CA ILE A 113 -6.19 4.95 -10.62
C ILE A 113 -7.04 4.44 -11.79
N SER A 114 -7.72 5.37 -12.45
CA SER A 114 -8.23 5.14 -13.81
C SER A 114 -7.10 5.40 -14.81
N HIS A 115 -6.92 4.48 -15.76
CA HIS A 115 -5.86 4.57 -16.76
C HIS A 115 -6.02 5.83 -17.61
N PRO A 116 -4.99 6.69 -17.72
CA PRO A 116 -5.14 7.98 -18.38
C PRO A 116 -5.64 7.91 -19.83
N ALA A 117 -5.26 6.88 -20.57
CA ALA A 117 -5.60 6.74 -21.99
C ALA A 117 -6.91 6.00 -22.27
N THR A 118 -7.37 5.14 -21.35
CA THR A 118 -8.46 4.19 -21.63
C THR A 118 -9.59 4.22 -20.61
N GLY A 119 -9.40 4.92 -19.48
CA GLY A 119 -10.35 4.94 -18.37
C GLY A 119 -10.41 3.64 -17.55
N GLY A 120 -9.74 2.57 -17.99
CA GLY A 120 -9.78 1.25 -17.34
C GLY A 120 -9.05 1.21 -16.01
N PRO A 121 -9.31 0.20 -15.15
CA PRO A 121 -8.65 0.11 -13.85
C PRO A 121 -7.14 -0.10 -14.00
N SER A 122 -6.33 0.62 -13.23
CA SER A 122 -4.86 0.54 -13.26
C SER A 122 -4.24 0.81 -11.90
N LEU A 123 -3.01 0.35 -11.70
CA LEU A 123 -2.24 0.56 -10.49
C LEU A 123 -1.03 1.43 -10.80
N ARG A 124 -0.93 2.57 -10.13
CA ARG A 124 0.32 3.36 -10.14
C ARG A 124 1.23 2.88 -9.03
N LEU A 125 2.44 2.52 -9.41
CA LEU A 125 3.51 2.04 -8.54
C LEU A 125 4.25 3.21 -7.87
N PRO A 126 5.00 2.95 -6.77
CA PRO A 126 5.82 3.97 -6.12
C PRO A 126 6.83 4.66 -7.03
N CYS A 127 7.32 3.96 -8.06
CA CYS A 127 8.25 4.50 -9.06
C CYS A 127 7.55 5.38 -10.12
N GLY A 128 6.24 5.58 -10.03
CA GLY A 128 5.44 6.34 -11.00
C GLY A 128 4.97 5.55 -12.21
N HIS A 129 5.46 4.31 -12.42
CA HIS A 129 4.97 3.43 -13.48
C HIS A 129 3.49 3.08 -13.27
N ILE A 130 2.72 3.05 -14.37
CA ILE A 130 1.31 2.66 -14.38
C ILE A 130 1.23 1.24 -14.95
N ASP A 131 0.81 0.30 -14.11
CA ASP A 131 0.58 -1.09 -14.43
C ASP A 131 -0.92 -1.26 -14.78
N GLY A 132 -1.22 -1.73 -15.99
CA GLY A 132 -2.57 -1.76 -16.58
C GLY A 132 -2.66 -1.09 -17.96
N PRO A 133 -3.87 -0.87 -18.52
CA PRO A 133 -5.17 -1.15 -17.92
C PRO A 133 -5.46 -2.65 -17.79
N TYR A 134 -6.02 -3.04 -16.64
CA TYR A 134 -6.45 -4.41 -16.41
C TYR A 134 -7.85 -4.65 -16.95
N LYS A 135 -8.14 -5.89 -17.32
CA LYS A 135 -9.51 -6.37 -17.48
C LYS A 135 -10.13 -6.56 -16.09
N ASP A 136 -11.43 -6.33 -15.95
CA ASP A 136 -12.14 -6.39 -14.65
C ASP A 136 -11.88 -7.69 -13.88
N HIS A 137 -11.84 -8.83 -14.58
CA HIS A 137 -11.60 -10.14 -13.95
C HIS A 137 -10.16 -10.39 -13.48
N ALA A 138 -9.21 -9.57 -13.94
CA ALA A 138 -7.79 -9.68 -13.60
C ALA A 138 -7.36 -8.64 -12.56
N PHE A 139 -8.10 -7.52 -12.44
CA PHE A 139 -7.80 -6.46 -11.49
C PHE A 139 -7.98 -6.94 -10.05
N GLY A 140 -7.04 -6.55 -9.17
CA GLY A 140 -7.17 -6.72 -7.73
C GLY A 140 -6.85 -8.12 -7.19
N ARG A 141 -6.46 -9.09 -8.05
CA ARG A 141 -6.14 -10.46 -7.61
C ARG A 141 -4.93 -10.55 -6.68
N ASP A 142 -4.03 -9.59 -6.79
CA ASP A 142 -2.80 -9.45 -6.02
C ASP A 142 -2.90 -8.35 -4.94
N LEU A 143 -4.05 -7.69 -4.79
CA LEU A 143 -4.29 -6.73 -3.73
C LEU A 143 -4.76 -7.46 -2.47
N ILE A 144 -4.05 -7.24 -1.36
CA ILE A 144 -4.29 -7.93 -0.07
C ILE A 144 -4.92 -7.03 0.98
N GLY A 145 -5.13 -5.74 0.66
CA GLY A 145 -5.80 -4.81 1.57
C GLY A 145 -5.78 -3.36 1.10
N LYS A 146 -6.66 -2.55 1.68
CA LYS A 146 -6.70 -1.11 1.48
C LYS A 146 -5.91 -0.41 2.56
N VAL A 147 -5.04 0.53 2.20
CA VAL A 147 -4.32 1.34 3.17
C VAL A 147 -5.30 2.26 3.90
N ILE A 148 -5.21 2.25 5.22
CA ILE A 148 -6.05 3.08 6.10
C ILE A 148 -5.22 4.11 6.87
N GLY A 149 -3.91 3.89 6.98
CA GLY A 149 -3.07 4.85 7.67
C GLY A 149 -1.61 4.45 7.81
N VAL A 150 -0.91 5.23 8.61
CA VAL A 150 0.51 5.03 8.95
C VAL A 150 0.63 4.85 10.45
N TYR A 151 1.36 3.82 10.88
CA TYR A 151 1.76 3.62 12.26
C TYR A 151 3.01 4.45 12.57
N GLN A 152 2.88 5.32 13.58
CA GLN A 152 3.95 6.14 14.09
C GLN A 152 3.99 6.01 15.62
N PRO A 153 4.84 5.12 16.17
CA PRO A 153 4.97 5.01 17.62
C PRO A 153 5.35 6.38 18.18
N GLY A 154 4.77 6.76 19.32
CA GLY A 154 5.21 7.95 20.03
C GLY A 154 6.72 7.88 20.28
N ARG A 155 7.42 9.02 20.24
CA ARG A 155 8.80 9.06 20.76
C ARG A 155 8.73 8.57 22.20
N GLN A 156 9.42 7.48 22.51
CA GLN A 156 9.73 7.17 23.90
C GLN A 156 10.65 8.30 24.37
N SER A 157 10.09 9.21 25.15
CA SER A 157 10.80 10.25 25.88
C SER A 157 11.53 9.64 27.07
#